data_AF-W2P760-F1
#
_entry.id   AF-W2P760-F1
#
_cell.length_a   1.000
_cell.length_b   1.000
_cell.length_c   1.000
_cell.angle_alpha   90.00
_cell.angle_beta   90.00
_cell.angle_gamma   90.00
#
_symmetry.space_group_name_H-M   'P 1'
#
loop_
_entity.id
_entity.type
_entity.pdbx_description
1 polymer ?
#
loop_
_entity_poly.entity_id
_entity_poly.type
_entity_poly.pdbx_seq_one_letter_code
_entity_poly.pdbx_strand_id
1 'polypeptide(L)'
;MMTVLPLTDTTTTASKKRRRSIEPVDSSKILAMPLSMSPRAMASSPVRAAVKESEELLRRSLMGLSLQLKLKMILVEAWASDMNSVVMERNLFSIAKELAILKEMGVYEQHTCVRFLELARNRMAQLLEQTERHETLHMEAEQMWTMALIQAQEAVATPPTSPSAVSEFPLLSGFDASSRDISVLWRAMSIARDRGAQLWHENKPEQALPFLLAADSYMKRFTLKYQRLKVDHAMVDTLQKPPMEPKHTPTRVSFAEEPQVMGVADAEVDRTPICPTKPSKLESLLLRTSREFPTPPF
;
A
#
# COMPACT_ATOMS: atom_id res chain seq x y z
N MET A 1 28.31 54.54 -50.48
CA MET A 1 27.85 54.50 -49.08
C MET A 1 26.62 53.61 -49.02
N MET A 2 26.79 52.34 -48.63
CA MET A 2 25.70 51.44 -48.30
C MET A 2 25.92 51.00 -46.85
N THR A 3 24.90 51.27 -46.03
CA THR A 3 24.90 51.07 -44.59
C THR A 3 24.51 49.63 -44.28
N VAL A 4 25.28 49.04 -43.37
CA VAL A 4 25.17 47.68 -42.82
C VAL A 4 23.97 47.60 -41.86
N LEU A 5 23.20 46.52 -41.96
CA LEU A 5 22.42 45.95 -40.83
C LEU A 5 22.69 44.43 -40.77
N PRO A 6 22.83 43.83 -39.57
CA PRO A 6 23.43 42.51 -39.40
C PRO A 6 22.42 41.35 -39.37
N LEU A 7 22.97 40.15 -39.61
CA LEU A 7 22.38 38.82 -39.49
C LEU A 7 21.56 38.63 -38.20
N THR A 8 20.37 38.02 -38.35
CA THR A 8 19.67 37.33 -37.26
C THR A 8 19.94 35.83 -37.34
N ASP A 9 20.50 35.30 -36.26
CA ASP A 9 20.76 33.89 -36.03
C ASP A 9 19.47 33.07 -36.01
N THR A 10 19.45 32.00 -36.80
CA THR A 10 18.47 30.91 -36.70
C THR A 10 18.81 30.05 -35.49
N THR A 11 18.19 30.34 -34.35
CA THR A 11 18.22 29.44 -33.19
C THR A 11 17.07 28.45 -33.25
N THR A 12 17.43 27.20 -33.53
CA THR A 12 16.62 26.01 -33.37
C THR A 12 16.20 25.85 -31.91
N THR A 13 14.90 25.97 -31.63
CA THR A 13 14.32 25.72 -30.31
C THR A 13 14.23 24.22 -30.06
N ALA A 14 15.28 23.65 -29.46
CA ALA A 14 15.28 22.29 -28.94
C ALA A 14 14.29 22.18 -27.76
N SER A 15 13.20 21.46 -27.98
CA SER A 15 12.18 21.14 -26.98
C SER A 15 12.75 20.20 -25.90
N LYS A 16 13.11 20.76 -24.74
CA LYS A 16 13.60 20.00 -23.58
C LYS A 16 12.44 19.26 -22.90
N LYS A 17 12.21 18.01 -23.29
CA LYS A 17 11.36 17.04 -22.58
C LYS A 17 11.96 16.78 -21.18
N ARG A 18 11.42 17.45 -20.17
CA ARG A 18 11.90 17.42 -18.77
C ARG A 18 11.61 16.04 -18.16
N ARG A 19 12.58 15.14 -18.25
CA ARG A 19 12.60 13.82 -17.61
C ARG A 19 12.64 14.02 -16.09
N ARG A 20 11.51 13.89 -15.41
CA ARG A 20 11.43 13.97 -13.93
C ARG A 20 12.19 12.78 -13.34
N SER A 21 13.29 13.07 -12.64
CA SER A 21 14.05 12.12 -11.84
C SER A 21 13.19 11.62 -10.67
N ILE A 22 13.18 10.31 -10.47
CA ILE A 22 12.51 9.66 -9.34
C ILE A 22 13.54 9.64 -8.21
N GLU A 23 13.52 10.67 -7.36
CA GLU A 23 14.07 10.54 -6.02
C GLU A 23 13.00 9.95 -5.09
N PRO A 24 13.37 9.03 -4.18
CA PRO A 24 12.43 8.48 -3.22
C PRO A 24 12.06 9.59 -2.23
N VAL A 25 10.88 10.16 -2.39
CA VAL A 25 10.29 11.05 -1.38
C VAL A 25 10.21 10.28 -0.07
N ASP A 26 10.93 10.80 0.93
CA ASP A 26 11.05 10.25 2.27
C ASP A 26 9.68 10.29 2.97
N SER A 27 8.91 9.23 2.73
CA SER A 27 7.48 9.11 3.07
C SER A 27 7.23 9.06 4.58
N SER A 28 8.29 9.01 5.37
CA SER A 28 8.29 8.87 6.83
C SER A 28 7.83 10.15 7.54
N LYS A 29 7.99 11.33 6.93
CA LYS A 29 7.67 12.63 7.57
C LYS A 29 6.21 13.08 7.38
N ILE A 30 5.44 12.43 6.51
CA ILE A 30 4.06 12.83 6.18
C ILE A 30 3.02 12.03 7.01
N LEU A 31 3.43 10.94 7.68
CA LEU A 31 2.54 9.92 8.24
C LEU A 31 2.43 9.88 9.77
N ALA A 32 2.93 10.89 10.50
CA ALA A 32 2.75 10.95 11.95
C ALA A 32 1.31 11.42 12.28
N MET A 33 0.39 10.47 12.46
CA MET A 33 -0.87 10.73 13.17
C MET A 33 -0.63 10.62 14.68
N PRO A 34 -0.82 11.69 15.48
CA PRO A 34 -0.85 11.58 16.93
C PRO A 34 -2.27 11.16 17.34
N LEU A 35 -2.47 9.87 17.61
CA LEU A 35 -3.66 9.38 18.31
C LEU A 35 -3.29 9.16 19.78
N SER A 36 -3.07 10.25 20.53
CA SER A 36 -2.99 10.18 21.99
C SER A 36 -4.39 10.38 22.57
N MET A 37 -5.03 9.30 22.98
CA MET A 37 -6.21 9.36 23.87
C MET A 37 -5.81 8.78 25.23
N SER A 38 -5.94 9.62 26.26
CA SER A 38 -5.55 9.35 27.64
C SER A 38 -6.50 8.36 28.32
N PRO A 39 -6.02 7.30 29.00
CA PRO A 39 -6.89 6.46 29.83
C PRO A 39 -6.87 6.96 31.29
N ARG A 40 -8.06 7.34 31.78
CA ARG A 40 -8.35 7.59 33.20
C ARG A 40 -8.58 6.25 33.89
N ALA A 41 -7.78 5.96 34.92
CA ALA A 41 -7.75 4.69 35.65
C ALA A 41 -9.04 4.38 36.42
N MET A 42 -9.45 3.10 36.42
CA MET A 42 -10.23 2.47 37.49
C MET A 42 -9.83 0.99 37.64
N ALA A 43 -9.61 0.61 38.89
CA ALA A 43 -8.99 -0.63 39.32
C ALA A 43 -9.82 -1.89 38.98
N SER A 44 -9.18 -2.87 38.33
CA SER A 44 -9.58 -4.27 38.37
C SER A 44 -8.34 -5.17 38.27
N SER A 45 -8.45 -6.40 38.81
CA SER A 45 -7.41 -7.42 39.00
C SER A 45 -6.24 -7.39 37.99
N PRO A 46 -4.97 -7.36 38.46
CA PRO A 46 -3.81 -6.96 37.66
C PRO A 46 -3.51 -7.89 36.47
N VAL A 47 -3.90 -9.15 36.53
CA VAL A 47 -3.63 -10.12 35.45
C VAL A 47 -4.68 -10.05 34.34
N ARG A 48 -5.97 -9.82 34.67
CA ARG A 48 -7.04 -9.67 33.66
C ARG A 48 -7.11 -8.27 33.06
N ALA A 49 -6.69 -7.24 33.80
CA ALA A 49 -6.59 -5.88 33.28
C ALA A 49 -5.46 -5.75 32.25
N ALA A 50 -4.30 -6.35 32.50
CA ALA A 50 -3.15 -6.27 31.60
C ALA A 50 -3.36 -6.96 30.24
N VAL A 51 -4.08 -8.10 30.21
CA VAL A 51 -4.40 -8.80 28.94
C VAL A 51 -5.37 -7.98 28.08
N LYS A 52 -6.43 -7.43 28.70
CA LYS A 52 -7.39 -6.56 28.00
C LYS A 52 -6.73 -5.28 27.48
N GLU A 53 -5.84 -4.68 28.26
CA GLU A 53 -5.09 -3.49 27.84
C GLU A 53 -4.16 -3.80 26.66
N SER A 54 -3.47 -4.95 26.67
CA SER A 54 -2.62 -5.39 25.55
C SER A 54 -3.41 -5.68 24.28
N GLU A 55 -4.58 -6.31 24.38
CA GLU A 55 -5.47 -6.57 23.24
C GLU A 55 -6.04 -5.28 22.66
N GLU A 56 -6.44 -4.33 23.50
CA GLU A 56 -6.88 -3.01 23.06
C GLU A 56 -5.77 -2.21 22.38
N LEU A 57 -4.53 -2.28 22.89
CA LEU A 57 -3.37 -1.66 22.26
C LEU A 57 -3.09 -2.26 20.88
N LEU A 58 -3.13 -3.59 20.76
CA LEU A 58 -2.99 -4.28 19.48
C LEU A 58 -4.10 -3.86 18.51
N ARG A 59 -5.35 -3.81 18.96
CA ARG A 59 -6.49 -3.36 18.16
C ARG A 59 -6.30 -1.93 17.67
N ARG A 60 -5.94 -1.00 18.56
CA ARG A 60 -5.65 0.41 18.18
C ARG A 60 -4.50 0.49 17.17
N SER A 61 -3.44 -0.30 17.36
CA SER A 61 -2.31 -0.37 16.44
C SER A 61 -2.71 -0.89 15.05
N LEU A 62 -3.52 -1.96 14.99
CA LEU A 62 -4.00 -2.51 13.72
C LEU A 62 -4.95 -1.55 13.01
N MET A 63 -5.86 -0.89 13.75
CA MET A 63 -6.74 0.14 13.21
C MET A 63 -5.94 1.29 12.60
N GLY A 64 -4.92 1.78 13.30
CA GLY A 64 -4.01 2.82 12.80
C GLY A 64 -3.25 2.37 11.54
N LEU A 65 -2.70 1.15 11.55
CA LEU A 65 -2.00 0.57 10.40
C LEU A 65 -2.92 0.44 9.19
N SER A 66 -4.16 -0.02 9.38
CA SER A 66 -5.13 -0.15 8.29
C SER A 66 -5.46 1.20 7.64
N LEU A 67 -5.71 2.24 8.44
CA LEU A 67 -5.95 3.60 7.92
C LEU A 67 -4.70 4.14 7.20
N GLN A 68 -3.50 3.91 7.73
CA GLN A 68 -2.25 4.30 7.07
C GLN A 68 -2.07 3.60 5.71
N LEU A 69 -2.34 2.29 5.64
CA LEU A 69 -2.25 1.54 4.39
C LEU A 69 -3.28 2.02 3.36
N LYS A 70 -4.51 2.33 3.80
CA LYS A 70 -5.55 2.93 2.95
C LYS A 70 -5.12 4.28 2.40
N LEU A 71 -4.61 5.18 3.25
CA LEU A 71 -4.10 6.49 2.81
C LEU A 71 -2.93 6.34 1.84
N LYS A 72 -1.95 5.48 2.17
CA LYS A 72 -0.81 5.20 1.29
C LYS A 72 -1.28 4.68 -0.07
N MET A 73 -2.31 3.84 -0.10
CA MET A 73 -2.87 3.32 -1.34
C MET A 73 -3.56 4.40 -2.16
N ILE A 74 -4.32 5.30 -1.51
CA ILE A 74 -4.93 6.47 -2.16
C ILE A 74 -3.86 7.31 -2.87
N LEU A 75 -2.76 7.61 -2.20
CA LEU A 75 -1.68 8.40 -2.77
C LEU A 75 -0.96 7.66 -3.91
N VAL A 76 -0.65 6.37 -3.74
CA VAL A 76 0.03 5.58 -4.79
C VAL A 76 -0.83 5.45 -6.04
N GLU A 77 -2.14 5.25 -5.92
CA GLU A 77 -3.05 5.20 -7.05
C GLU A 77 -3.12 6.55 -7.77
N ALA A 78 -3.17 7.67 -7.03
CA ALA A 78 -3.13 9.01 -7.62
C ALA A 78 -1.86 9.22 -8.46
N TRP A 79 -0.69 8.85 -7.94
CA TRP A 79 0.57 8.89 -8.70
C TRP A 79 0.58 7.95 -9.90
N ALA A 80 0.04 6.74 -9.75
CA ALA A 80 -0.01 5.75 -10.83
C ALA A 80 -0.94 6.16 -11.97
N SER A 81 -1.96 6.96 -11.69
CA SER A 81 -2.89 7.52 -12.67
C SER A 81 -2.50 8.92 -13.16
N ASP A 82 -1.27 9.37 -12.88
CA ASP A 82 -0.79 10.71 -13.24
C ASP A 82 -1.75 11.83 -12.76
N MET A 83 -2.19 11.71 -11.50
CA MET A 83 -3.11 12.62 -10.81
C MET A 83 -4.44 12.85 -11.53
N ASN A 84 -4.93 11.86 -12.27
CA ASN A 84 -6.27 11.91 -12.85
C ASN A 84 -7.35 11.99 -11.75
N SER A 85 -8.06 13.12 -11.70
CA SER A 85 -9.10 13.39 -10.69
C SER A 85 -10.18 12.31 -10.63
N VAL A 86 -10.66 11.82 -11.78
CA VAL A 86 -11.69 10.77 -11.87
C VAL A 86 -11.19 9.46 -11.25
N VAL A 87 -9.94 9.07 -11.50
CA VAL A 87 -9.35 7.86 -10.90
C VAL A 87 -9.17 8.03 -9.41
N MET A 88 -8.74 9.21 -8.97
CA MET A 88 -8.56 9.56 -7.57
C MET A 88 -9.88 9.49 -6.79
N GLU A 89 -10.94 10.12 -7.30
CA GLU A 89 -12.27 10.08 -6.69
C GLU A 89 -12.84 8.67 -6.63
N ARG A 90 -12.75 7.91 -7.72
CA ARG A 90 -13.20 6.52 -7.75
C ARG A 90 -12.46 5.68 -6.71
N ASN A 91 -11.15 5.88 -6.57
CA ASN A 91 -10.35 5.15 -5.60
C ASN A 91 -10.71 5.53 -4.15
N LEU A 92 -10.89 6.82 -3.86
CA LEU A 92 -11.36 7.29 -2.55
C LEU A 92 -12.76 6.76 -2.24
N PHE A 93 -13.68 6.74 -3.21
CA PHE A 93 -15.01 6.15 -3.04
C PHE A 93 -14.95 4.64 -2.76
N SER A 94 -14.03 3.92 -3.40
CA SER A 94 -13.78 2.51 -3.09
C SER A 94 -13.37 2.31 -1.63
N ILE A 95 -12.46 3.15 -1.13
CA ILE A 95 -12.06 3.13 0.29
C ILE A 95 -13.23 3.50 1.21
N ALA A 96 -14.07 4.47 0.85
CA ALA A 96 -15.25 4.82 1.63
C ALA A 96 -16.19 3.62 1.82
N LYS A 97 -16.38 2.80 0.78
CA LYS A 97 -17.19 1.57 0.86
C LYS A 97 -16.57 0.53 1.78
N GLU A 98 -15.26 0.33 1.72
CA GLU A 98 -14.56 -0.56 2.65
C GLU A 98 -14.70 -0.08 4.11
N LEU A 99 -14.57 1.23 4.35
CA LEU A 99 -14.76 1.81 5.68
C LEU A 99 -16.20 1.67 6.17
N ALA A 100 -17.19 1.79 5.28
CA ALA A 100 -18.59 1.58 5.61
C ALA A 100 -18.84 0.12 6.04
N ILE A 101 -18.31 -0.85 5.30
CA ILE A 101 -18.40 -2.28 5.67
C ILE A 101 -17.73 -2.52 7.04
N LEU A 102 -16.52 -2.02 7.24
CA LEU A 102 -15.79 -2.17 8.50
C LEU A 102 -16.52 -1.48 9.67
N LYS A 103 -17.21 -0.36 9.43
CA LYS A 103 -18.10 0.27 10.42
C LYS A 103 -19.27 -0.64 10.77
N GLU A 104 -19.92 -1.27 9.80
CA GLU A 104 -21.04 -2.19 10.07
C GLU A 104 -20.58 -3.44 10.83
N MET A 105 -19.31 -3.85 10.65
CA MET A 105 -18.66 -4.90 11.43
C MET A 105 -18.21 -4.44 12.83
N GLY A 106 -18.47 -3.19 13.22
CA GLY A 106 -18.09 -2.65 14.53
C GLY A 106 -16.59 -2.40 14.72
N VAL A 107 -15.83 -2.33 13.62
CA VAL A 107 -14.38 -2.05 13.64
C VAL A 107 -14.14 -0.57 13.91
N TYR A 108 -14.83 0.30 13.16
CA TYR A 108 -14.67 1.76 13.21
C TYR A 108 -15.97 2.46 13.59
N GLU A 109 -15.83 3.63 14.22
CA GLU A 109 -16.93 4.56 14.42
C GLU A 109 -17.12 5.46 13.19
N GLN A 110 -18.35 5.90 12.93
CA GLN A 110 -18.68 6.78 11.81
C GLN A 110 -17.80 8.04 11.78
N HIS A 111 -17.61 8.70 12.93
CA HIS A 111 -16.81 9.91 13.01
C HIS A 111 -15.36 9.68 12.57
N THR A 112 -14.80 8.50 12.84
CA THR A 112 -13.44 8.13 12.43
C THR A 112 -13.37 7.94 10.92
N CYS A 113 -14.36 7.29 10.32
CA CYS A 113 -14.44 7.08 8.87
C CYS A 113 -14.55 8.41 8.11
N VAL A 114 -15.46 9.30 8.54
CA VAL A 114 -15.64 10.61 7.89
C VAL A 114 -14.38 11.47 8.01
N ARG A 115 -13.79 11.59 9.21
CA ARG A 115 -12.54 12.34 9.41
C ARG A 115 -11.38 11.81 8.55
N PHE A 116 -11.31 10.49 8.38
CA PHE A 116 -10.32 9.89 7.50
C PHE A 116 -10.56 10.28 6.03
N LEU A 117 -11.81 10.23 5.56
CA LEU A 117 -12.16 10.62 4.19
C LEU A 117 -11.86 12.10 3.92
N GLU A 118 -12.17 12.99 4.87
CA GLU A 118 -11.81 14.41 4.79
C GLU A 118 -10.30 14.59 4.69
N LEU A 119 -9.53 13.92 5.55
CA LEU A 119 -8.06 13.98 5.52
C LEU A 119 -7.53 13.51 4.17
N ALA A 120 -8.04 12.39 3.66
CA ALA A 120 -7.61 11.83 2.38
C ALA A 120 -7.98 12.74 1.20
N ARG A 121 -9.20 13.30 1.19
CA ARG A 121 -9.66 14.29 0.20
C ARG A 121 -8.77 15.52 0.19
N ASN A 122 -8.47 16.08 1.37
CA ASN A 122 -7.58 17.25 1.50
C ASN A 122 -6.18 16.97 0.96
N ARG A 123 -5.61 15.79 1.25
CA ARG A 123 -4.31 15.39 0.69
C ARG A 123 -4.34 15.25 -0.83
N MET A 124 -5.43 14.71 -1.38
CA MET A 124 -5.59 14.60 -2.83
C MET A 124 -5.80 15.95 -3.51
N ALA A 125 -6.56 16.87 -2.90
CA ALA A 125 -6.69 18.24 -3.39
C ALA A 125 -5.33 18.95 -3.45
N GLN A 126 -4.51 18.82 -2.39
CA GLN A 126 -3.12 19.33 -2.37
C GLN A 126 -2.25 18.74 -3.49
N LEU A 127 -2.48 17.48 -3.88
CA LEU A 127 -1.76 16.89 -5.02
C LEU A 127 -2.25 17.46 -6.36
N LEU A 128 -3.55 17.69 -6.52
CA LEU A 128 -4.13 18.28 -7.73
C LEU A 128 -3.67 19.73 -7.94
N GLU A 129 -3.52 20.50 -6.86
CA GLU A 129 -2.96 21.86 -6.90
C GLU A 129 -1.53 21.91 -7.47
N GLN A 130 -0.78 20.82 -7.37
CA GLN A 130 0.57 20.72 -7.95
C GLN A 130 0.54 20.40 -9.46
N THR A 131 -0.64 20.16 -10.03
CA THR A 131 -0.82 19.86 -11.45
C THR A 131 -1.21 21.12 -12.22
N GLU A 132 -0.77 21.22 -13.47
CA GLU A 132 -1.13 22.34 -14.35
C GLU A 132 -2.58 22.25 -14.87
N ARG A 133 -3.31 21.16 -14.56
CA ARG A 133 -4.63 20.87 -15.12
C ARG A 133 -5.79 21.58 -14.42
N HIS A 134 -5.55 22.15 -13.24
CA HIS A 134 -6.58 22.84 -12.45
C HIS A 134 -7.84 21.97 -12.21
N GLU A 135 -7.67 20.66 -12.16
CA GLU A 135 -8.74 19.71 -11.85
C GLU A 135 -9.07 19.76 -10.35
N THR A 136 -10.32 19.52 -10.00
CA THR A 136 -10.77 19.47 -8.61
C THR A 136 -11.54 18.19 -8.34
N LEU A 137 -11.63 17.81 -7.06
CA LEU A 137 -12.48 16.71 -6.63
C LEU A 137 -13.91 17.24 -6.44
N HIS A 138 -14.86 16.70 -7.19
CA HIS A 138 -16.26 17.07 -7.16
C HIS A 138 -17.02 16.59 -5.91
N MET A 139 -16.70 15.42 -5.35
CA MET A 139 -17.52 14.81 -4.31
C MET A 139 -16.99 15.01 -2.89
N GLU A 140 -17.74 15.76 -2.08
CA GLU A 140 -17.39 16.00 -0.68
C GLU A 140 -17.36 14.72 0.17
N ALA A 141 -16.60 14.74 1.27
CA ALA A 141 -16.37 13.57 2.12
C ALA A 141 -17.67 13.04 2.75
N GLU A 142 -18.57 13.92 3.22
CA GLU A 142 -19.86 13.56 3.79
C GLU A 142 -20.82 12.95 2.76
N GLN A 143 -20.83 13.52 1.54
CA GLN A 143 -21.62 12.98 0.44
C GLN A 143 -21.12 11.59 0.04
N MET A 144 -19.81 11.45 -0.09
CA MET A 144 -19.14 10.19 -0.36
C MET A 144 -19.46 9.13 0.70
N TRP A 145 -19.39 9.50 1.99
CA TRP A 145 -19.71 8.63 3.10
C TRP A 145 -21.17 8.15 3.05
N THR A 146 -22.11 9.07 2.84
CA THR A 146 -23.55 8.75 2.77
C THR A 146 -23.83 7.73 1.66
N MET A 147 -23.29 7.95 0.46
CA MET A 147 -23.45 7.04 -0.66
C MET A 147 -22.78 5.68 -0.42
N ALA A 148 -21.59 5.67 0.18
CA ALA A 148 -20.88 4.45 0.50
C ALA A 148 -21.60 3.61 1.56
N LEU A 149 -22.19 4.26 2.56
CA LEU A 149 -22.94 3.61 3.63
C LEU A 149 -24.20 2.92 3.09
N ILE A 150 -24.96 3.60 2.22
CA ILE A 150 -26.13 3.02 1.57
C ILE A 150 -25.74 1.77 0.77
N GLN A 151 -24.70 1.86 -0.07
CA GLN A 151 -24.24 0.72 -0.89
C GLN A 151 -23.70 -0.43 -0.04
N ALA A 152 -23.03 -0.15 1.09
CA ALA A 152 -22.53 -1.20 1.99
C ALA A 152 -23.69 -1.95 2.67
N GLN A 153 -24.73 -1.23 3.10
CA GLN A 153 -25.92 -1.84 3.72
C GLN A 153 -26.70 -2.71 2.72
N GLU A 154 -26.83 -2.27 1.48
CA GLU A 154 -27.44 -3.07 0.40
C GLU A 154 -26.66 -4.36 0.14
N ALA A 155 -25.33 -4.28 0.10
CA ALA A 155 -24.45 -5.43 -0.15
C ALA A 155 -24.47 -6.46 0.99
N VAL A 156 -24.65 -6.03 2.24
CA VAL A 156 -24.78 -6.94 3.39
C VAL A 156 -26.16 -7.59 3.45
N ALA A 157 -27.20 -6.90 2.97
CA ALA A 157 -28.58 -7.41 2.96
C ALA A 157 -28.85 -8.42 1.84
N THR A 158 -28.03 -8.44 0.78
CA THR A 158 -28.20 -9.38 -0.33
C THR A 158 -27.40 -10.67 -0.10
N PRO A 159 -28.04 -11.86 -0.08
CA PRO A 159 -27.31 -13.11 0.03
C PRO A 159 -26.40 -13.32 -1.19
N PRO A 160 -25.23 -13.96 -1.02
CA PRO A 160 -24.28 -14.15 -2.11
C PRO A 160 -24.93 -14.93 -3.25
N THR A 161 -24.98 -14.33 -4.44
CA THR A 161 -25.67 -14.87 -5.62
C THR A 161 -24.96 -16.06 -6.27
N SER A 162 -23.83 -16.52 -5.75
CA SER A 162 -23.12 -17.71 -6.28
C SER A 162 -22.15 -18.31 -5.26
N PRO A 163 -22.20 -19.62 -4.97
CA PRO A 163 -21.31 -20.30 -4.01
C PRO A 163 -19.93 -20.70 -4.60
N SER A 164 -19.49 -20.13 -5.73
CA SER A 164 -18.41 -20.72 -6.53
C SER A 164 -17.03 -20.07 -6.43
N ALA A 165 -16.81 -19.09 -5.56
CA ALA A 165 -15.47 -18.55 -5.30
C ALA A 165 -15.13 -18.73 -3.82
N VAL A 166 -14.21 -19.64 -3.52
CA VAL A 166 -13.59 -19.72 -2.18
C VAL A 166 -12.82 -18.42 -1.99
N SER A 167 -13.43 -17.43 -1.35
CA SER A 167 -12.77 -16.15 -1.06
C SER A 167 -11.63 -16.40 -0.07
N GLU A 168 -10.43 -15.92 -0.40
CA GLU A 168 -9.29 -15.89 0.53
C GLU A 168 -9.60 -15.06 1.79
N PHE A 169 -10.57 -14.14 1.69
CA PHE A 169 -11.03 -13.28 2.78
C PHE A 169 -12.52 -13.51 3.07
N PRO A 170 -12.89 -14.65 3.68
CA PRO A 170 -14.31 -15.02 3.89
C PRO A 170 -15.03 -14.05 4.83
N LEU A 171 -14.28 -13.38 5.73
CA LEU A 171 -14.83 -12.40 6.68
C LEU A 171 -15.07 -11.01 6.06
N LEU A 172 -14.61 -10.78 4.84
CA LEU A 172 -14.72 -9.49 4.14
C LEU A 172 -15.77 -9.55 3.02
N SER A 173 -16.98 -10.05 3.33
CA SER A 173 -18.11 -9.99 2.40
C SER A 173 -18.34 -8.55 1.93
N GLY A 174 -18.38 -8.32 0.61
CA GLY A 174 -18.47 -6.98 0.02
C GLY A 174 -17.12 -6.39 -0.45
N PHE A 175 -15.99 -7.07 -0.20
CA PHE A 175 -14.68 -6.72 -0.75
C PHE A 175 -14.38 -7.38 -2.11
N ASP A 176 -15.37 -7.99 -2.77
CA ASP A 176 -15.20 -8.74 -4.03
C ASP A 176 -14.58 -7.92 -5.16
N ALA A 177 -14.87 -6.61 -5.22
CA ALA A 177 -14.23 -5.70 -6.15
C ALA A 177 -12.73 -5.56 -5.86
N SER A 178 -12.36 -5.40 -4.58
CA SER A 178 -10.96 -5.30 -4.14
C SER A 178 -10.19 -6.59 -4.36
N SER A 179 -10.79 -7.75 -4.12
CA SER A 179 -10.17 -9.06 -4.41
C SER A 179 -9.94 -9.22 -5.91
N ARG A 180 -10.92 -8.93 -6.76
CA ARG A 180 -10.78 -8.98 -8.22
C ARG A 180 -9.69 -8.04 -8.74
N ASP A 181 -9.65 -6.80 -8.23
CA ASP A 181 -8.62 -5.82 -8.58
C ASP A 181 -7.21 -6.34 -8.28
N ILE A 182 -7.03 -7.00 -7.13
CA ILE A 182 -5.75 -7.60 -6.74
C ILE A 182 -5.38 -8.73 -7.70
N SER A 183 -6.32 -9.63 -8.03
CA SER A 183 -6.06 -10.72 -8.99
C SER A 183 -5.71 -10.20 -10.38
N VAL A 184 -6.34 -9.11 -10.82
CA VAL A 184 -6.02 -8.44 -12.10
C VAL A 184 -4.62 -7.83 -12.06
N LEU A 185 -4.24 -7.15 -10.98
CA LEU A 185 -2.90 -6.60 -10.80
C LEU A 185 -1.83 -7.70 -10.77
N TRP A 186 -2.10 -8.82 -10.11
CA TRP A 186 -1.20 -9.97 -10.08
C TRP A 186 -0.98 -10.55 -11.48
N ARG A 187 -2.05 -10.74 -12.25
CA ARG A 187 -1.98 -11.21 -13.64
C ARG A 187 -1.21 -10.24 -14.53
N ALA A 188 -1.52 -8.94 -14.45
CA ALA A 188 -0.83 -7.91 -15.22
C ALA A 188 0.67 -7.81 -14.88
N MET A 189 1.01 -7.92 -13.60
CA MET A 189 2.39 -7.99 -13.12
C MET A 189 3.12 -9.20 -13.71
N SER A 190 2.52 -10.39 -13.63
CA SER A 190 3.14 -11.63 -14.11
C SER A 190 3.41 -11.55 -15.62
N ILE A 191 2.42 -11.13 -16.41
CA ILE A 191 2.57 -10.95 -17.86
C ILE A 191 3.68 -9.94 -18.19
N ALA A 192 3.70 -8.79 -17.51
CA ALA A 192 4.70 -7.75 -17.75
C ALA A 192 6.11 -8.22 -17.36
N ARG A 193 6.25 -8.93 -16.23
CA ARG A 193 7.51 -9.52 -15.77
C ARG A 193 8.02 -10.54 -16.79
N ASP A 194 7.18 -11.49 -17.18
CA ASP A 194 7.58 -12.60 -18.04
C ASP A 194 7.98 -12.08 -19.44
N ARG A 195 7.22 -11.12 -19.97
CA ARG A 195 7.57 -10.45 -21.23
C ARG A 195 8.86 -9.64 -21.13
N GLY A 196 9.05 -8.92 -20.02
CA GLY A 196 10.27 -8.16 -19.76
C GLY A 196 11.51 -9.07 -19.65
N ALA A 197 11.38 -10.20 -18.95
CA ALA A 197 12.43 -11.21 -18.82
C ALA A 197 12.76 -11.84 -20.18
N GLN A 198 11.75 -12.19 -20.99
CA GLN A 198 11.97 -12.70 -22.34
C GLN A 198 12.78 -11.72 -23.21
N LEU A 199 12.38 -10.45 -23.27
CA LEU A 199 13.08 -9.42 -24.06
C LEU A 199 14.51 -9.16 -23.55
N TRP A 200 14.73 -9.31 -22.25
CA TRP A 200 16.06 -9.25 -21.66
C TRP A 200 16.94 -10.41 -22.15
N HIS A 201 16.44 -11.64 -22.11
CA HIS A 201 17.16 -12.82 -22.61
C HIS A 201 17.40 -12.79 -24.13
N GLU A 202 16.55 -12.09 -24.89
CA GLU A 202 16.73 -11.81 -26.31
C GLU A 202 17.74 -10.67 -26.60
N ASN A 203 18.45 -10.15 -25.59
CA ASN A 203 19.36 -9.00 -25.69
C ASN A 203 18.70 -7.71 -26.21
N LYS A 204 17.43 -7.47 -25.87
CA LYS A 204 16.68 -6.24 -26.22
C LYS A 204 16.34 -5.40 -24.97
N PRO A 205 17.36 -4.86 -24.26
CA PRO A 205 17.15 -4.20 -22.96
C PRO A 205 16.27 -2.94 -23.04
N GLU A 206 16.35 -2.19 -24.14
CA GLU A 206 15.53 -1.00 -24.34
C GLU A 206 14.04 -1.33 -24.48
N GLN A 207 13.72 -2.47 -25.10
CA GLN A 207 12.35 -2.96 -25.24
C GLN A 207 11.86 -3.63 -23.95
N ALA A 208 12.74 -4.27 -23.19
CA ALA A 208 12.41 -4.86 -21.89
C ALA A 208 12.06 -3.81 -20.82
N LEU A 209 12.76 -2.67 -20.83
CA LEU A 209 12.64 -1.61 -19.82
C LEU A 209 11.19 -1.18 -19.49
N PRO A 210 10.30 -0.84 -20.46
CA PRO A 210 8.93 -0.45 -20.16
C PRO A 210 8.11 -1.55 -19.48
N PHE A 211 8.29 -2.82 -19.90
CA PHE A 211 7.59 -3.95 -19.30
C PHE A 211 8.03 -4.18 -17.85
N LEU A 212 9.33 -4.11 -17.60
CA LEU A 212 9.85 -4.30 -16.26
C LEU A 212 9.42 -3.13 -15.33
N LEU A 213 9.43 -1.88 -15.81
CA LEU A 213 8.88 -0.73 -15.07
C LEU A 213 7.40 -0.92 -14.73
N ALA A 214 6.60 -1.43 -15.68
CA ALA A 214 5.19 -1.73 -15.45
C ALA A 214 5.03 -2.86 -14.40
N ALA A 215 5.83 -3.92 -14.49
CA ALA A 215 5.84 -5.01 -13.51
C ALA A 215 6.16 -4.52 -12.09
N ASP A 216 7.17 -3.66 -11.92
CA ASP A 216 7.51 -3.05 -10.62
C ASP A 216 6.35 -2.17 -10.08
N SER A 217 5.69 -1.41 -10.96
CA SER A 217 4.52 -0.60 -10.61
C SER A 217 3.33 -1.46 -10.15
N TYR A 218 3.00 -2.51 -10.92
CA TYR A 218 1.94 -3.45 -10.55
C TYR A 218 2.27 -4.20 -9.25
N MET A 219 3.51 -4.62 -9.05
CA MET A 219 3.95 -5.30 -7.83
C MET A 219 3.76 -4.42 -6.58
N LYS A 220 4.11 -3.14 -6.65
CA LYS A 220 3.91 -2.19 -5.55
C LYS A 220 2.43 -2.02 -5.20
N ARG A 221 1.58 -1.85 -6.22
CA ARG A 221 0.12 -1.72 -6.06
C ARG A 221 -0.50 -3.00 -5.50
N PHE A 222 -0.10 -4.15 -6.04
CA PHE A 222 -0.51 -5.48 -5.58
C PHE A 222 -0.16 -5.67 -4.10
N THR A 223 1.11 -5.50 -3.74
CA THR A 223 1.61 -5.71 -2.37
C THR A 223 0.82 -4.86 -1.38
N LEU A 224 0.60 -3.58 -1.71
CA LEU A 224 -0.09 -2.65 -0.83
C LEU A 224 -1.58 -2.99 -0.67
N LYS A 225 -2.29 -3.28 -1.77
CA LYS A 225 -3.71 -3.66 -1.72
C LYS A 225 -3.91 -4.99 -1.00
N TYR A 226 -3.02 -5.96 -1.23
CA TYR A 226 -3.09 -7.28 -0.59
C TYR A 226 -2.77 -7.20 0.91
N GLN A 227 -1.71 -6.48 1.31
CA GLN A 227 -1.40 -6.24 2.73
C GLN A 227 -2.55 -5.54 3.46
N ARG A 228 -3.18 -4.54 2.82
CA ARG A 228 -4.36 -3.86 3.37
C ARG A 228 -5.50 -4.85 3.65
N LEU A 229 -5.86 -5.71 2.69
CA LEU A 229 -6.92 -6.70 2.91
C LEU A 229 -6.56 -7.70 4.01
N LYS A 230 -5.30 -8.13 4.10
CA LYS A 230 -4.85 -9.01 5.19
C LYS A 230 -4.98 -8.35 6.55
N VAL A 231 -4.63 -7.07 6.67
CA VAL A 231 -4.80 -6.32 7.92
C VAL A 231 -6.28 -6.16 8.26
N ASP A 232 -7.13 -5.80 7.29
CA ASP A 232 -8.58 -5.68 7.52
C ASP A 232 -9.20 -7.02 7.93
N HIS A 233 -8.83 -8.12 7.27
CA HIS A 233 -9.26 -9.46 7.63
C HIS A 233 -8.80 -9.85 9.04
N ALA A 234 -7.52 -9.61 9.37
CA ALA A 234 -7.00 -9.87 10.70
C ALA A 234 -7.72 -9.05 11.77
N MET A 235 -8.06 -7.79 11.47
CA MET A 235 -8.86 -6.95 12.36
C MET A 235 -10.24 -7.57 12.61
N VAL A 236 -10.97 -7.95 11.57
CA VAL A 236 -12.29 -8.59 11.73
C VAL A 236 -12.19 -9.91 12.48
N ASP A 237 -11.19 -10.74 12.17
CA ASP A 237 -10.92 -12.01 12.86
C ASP A 237 -10.66 -11.81 14.37
N THR A 238 -9.91 -10.77 14.75
CA THR A 238 -9.69 -10.44 16.17
C THR A 238 -10.96 -9.99 16.91
N LEU A 239 -11.98 -9.49 16.20
CA LEU A 239 -13.27 -9.11 16.80
C LEU A 239 -14.19 -10.30 17.02
N GLN A 240 -14.09 -11.32 16.16
CA GLN A 240 -14.96 -12.49 16.21
C GLN A 240 -14.44 -13.57 17.16
N LYS A 241 -13.13 -13.62 17.41
CA LYS A 241 -12.55 -14.60 18.34
C LYS A 241 -12.89 -14.23 19.80
N PRO A 242 -13.46 -15.16 20.59
CA PRO A 242 -13.59 -14.94 22.02
C PRO A 242 -12.20 -14.79 22.65
N PRO A 243 -12.05 -13.99 23.73
CA PRO A 243 -10.77 -13.82 24.40
C PRO A 243 -10.29 -15.17 24.90
N MET A 244 -9.33 -15.77 24.20
CA MET A 244 -8.66 -16.97 24.65
C MET A 244 -7.76 -16.58 25.80
N GLU A 245 -7.93 -17.20 26.96
CA GLU A 245 -6.96 -17.06 28.04
C GLU A 245 -5.58 -17.46 27.49
N PRO A 246 -4.57 -16.56 27.56
CA PRO A 246 -3.27 -16.87 27.03
C PRO A 246 -2.70 -18.03 27.85
N LYS A 247 -2.53 -19.19 27.20
CA LYS A 247 -1.64 -20.24 27.70
C LYS A 247 -0.22 -19.69 27.60
N HIS A 248 0.16 -18.86 28.56
CA HIS A 248 1.54 -18.47 28.78
C HIS A 248 2.30 -19.74 29.17
N THR A 249 2.86 -20.42 28.16
CA THR A 249 4.10 -21.14 28.41
C THR A 249 5.16 -20.06 28.56
N PRO A 250 5.85 -19.98 29.70
CA PRO A 250 6.94 -19.04 29.86
C PRO A 250 8.09 -19.55 29.00
N THR A 251 8.12 -19.15 27.72
CA THR A 251 9.30 -19.35 26.88
C THR A 251 10.35 -18.36 27.37
N ARG A 252 11.02 -18.73 28.46
CA ARG A 252 12.15 -18.01 29.03
C ARG A 252 13.30 -18.21 28.05
N VAL A 253 13.52 -17.20 27.22
CA VAL A 253 14.72 -17.15 26.36
C VAL A 253 15.91 -16.98 27.30
N SER A 254 16.67 -18.06 27.50
CA SER A 254 17.95 -18.03 28.21
C SER A 254 19.08 -17.97 27.20
N PHE A 255 20.00 -17.04 27.39
CA PHE A 255 21.28 -17.06 26.69
C PHE A 255 22.16 -18.16 27.31
N ALA A 256 22.98 -18.81 26.49
CA ALA A 256 23.99 -19.72 26.99
C ALA A 256 24.96 -18.95 27.89
N GLU A 257 25.33 -19.52 29.03
CA GLU A 257 26.24 -18.92 30.02
C GLU A 257 27.65 -18.69 29.46
N GLU A 258 28.03 -19.49 28.46
CA GLU A 258 29.29 -19.36 27.74
C GLU A 258 29.07 -19.27 26.22
N PRO A 259 29.84 -18.43 25.50
CA PRO A 259 29.73 -18.31 24.05
C PRO A 259 30.20 -19.60 23.37
N GLN A 260 29.27 -20.31 22.73
CA GLN A 260 29.61 -21.47 21.92
C GLN A 260 30.13 -21.02 20.55
N VAL A 261 31.45 -21.12 20.34
CA VAL A 261 32.08 -20.87 19.03
C VAL A 261 31.78 -22.06 18.12
N MET A 262 30.79 -21.91 17.23
CA MET A 262 30.37 -22.95 16.28
C MET A 262 31.40 -23.24 15.18
N GLY A 263 32.43 -22.39 15.04
CA GLY A 263 33.51 -22.60 14.08
C GLY A 263 34.46 -21.41 14.04
N VAL A 264 35.71 -21.69 13.66
CA VAL A 264 36.68 -20.65 13.30
C VAL A 264 36.62 -20.50 11.79
N ALA A 265 36.36 -19.27 11.34
CA ALA A 265 36.24 -19.02 9.91
C ALA A 265 37.60 -19.23 9.22
N ASP A 266 37.60 -20.01 8.14
CA ASP A 266 38.80 -20.43 7.40
C ASP A 266 39.63 -19.24 6.89
N ALA A 267 40.92 -19.25 7.22
CA ALA A 267 41.87 -18.19 6.91
C ALA A 267 42.17 -18.07 5.41
N GLU A 268 41.91 -19.13 4.63
CA GLU A 268 42.16 -19.18 3.19
C GLU A 268 41.00 -18.59 2.37
N VAL A 269 39.86 -18.30 3.00
CA VAL A 269 38.71 -17.69 2.32
C VAL A 269 38.98 -16.20 2.15
N ASP A 270 39.07 -15.76 0.91
CA ASP A 270 39.13 -14.35 0.55
C ASP A 270 37.86 -13.63 1.04
N ARG A 271 38.03 -12.80 2.06
CA ARG A 271 36.99 -11.94 2.65
C ARG A 271 37.20 -10.48 2.26
N THR A 272 38.00 -10.20 1.23
CA THR A 272 38.03 -8.86 0.68
C THR A 272 36.59 -8.44 0.39
N PRO A 273 36.18 -7.23 0.78
CA PRO A 273 34.85 -6.75 0.49
C PRO A 273 34.65 -6.88 -1.02
N ILE A 274 33.71 -7.74 -1.44
CA ILE A 274 33.27 -7.76 -2.83
C ILE A 274 32.83 -6.33 -3.09
N CYS A 275 33.61 -5.55 -3.84
CA CYS A 275 33.23 -4.20 -4.25
C CYS A 275 32.02 -4.36 -5.15
N PRO A 276 30.78 -4.24 -4.64
CA PRO A 276 29.63 -4.48 -5.48
C PRO A 276 29.56 -3.24 -6.35
N THR A 277 29.84 -3.39 -7.64
CA THR A 277 29.43 -2.37 -8.60
C THR A 277 27.95 -2.16 -8.39
N LYS A 278 27.54 -0.92 -8.12
CA LYS A 278 26.12 -0.60 -7.93
C LYS A 278 25.37 -1.15 -9.13
N PRO A 279 24.40 -2.05 -8.95
CA PRO A 279 23.65 -2.59 -10.07
C PRO A 279 23.04 -1.42 -10.82
N SER A 280 23.12 -1.47 -12.15
CA SER A 280 22.47 -0.50 -13.01
C SER A 280 20.97 -0.43 -12.66
N LYS A 281 20.32 0.67 -13.05
CA LYS A 281 18.87 0.85 -12.80
C LYS A 281 18.06 -0.33 -13.34
N LEU A 282 18.51 -0.93 -14.43
CA LEU A 282 17.86 -2.06 -15.10
C LEU A 282 18.11 -3.38 -14.37
N GLU A 283 19.35 -3.66 -13.97
CA GLU A 283 19.69 -4.84 -13.14
C GLU A 283 18.99 -4.78 -11.79
N SER A 284 18.97 -3.61 -11.15
CA SER A 284 18.23 -3.39 -9.91
C SER A 284 16.73 -3.64 -10.05
N LEU A 285 16.20 -3.44 -11.26
CA LEU A 285 14.79 -3.61 -11.52
C LEU A 285 14.46 -5.07 -11.84
N LEU A 286 15.31 -5.75 -12.62
CA LEU A 286 15.30 -7.21 -12.79
C LEU A 286 15.37 -7.93 -11.44
N LEU A 287 16.33 -7.61 -10.59
CA LEU A 287 16.47 -8.22 -9.26
C LEU A 287 15.22 -8.05 -8.39
N ARG A 288 14.46 -6.97 -8.58
CA ARG A 288 13.19 -6.74 -7.87
C ARG A 288 12.04 -7.50 -8.50
N THR A 289 11.97 -7.58 -9.82
CA THR A 289 10.88 -8.28 -10.53
C THR A 289 11.08 -9.79 -10.57
N SER A 290 12.31 -10.28 -10.43
CA SER A 290 12.68 -11.70 -10.40
C SER A 290 12.45 -12.36 -9.04
N ARG A 291 12.05 -11.62 -8.00
CA ARG A 291 11.70 -12.21 -6.70
C ARG A 291 10.45 -13.08 -6.88
N GLU A 292 10.59 -14.37 -6.62
CA GLU A 292 9.45 -15.27 -6.51
C GLU A 292 8.68 -14.93 -5.24
N PHE A 293 7.48 -14.38 -5.40
CA PHE A 293 6.54 -14.21 -4.31
C PHE A 293 5.65 -15.44 -4.24
N PRO A 294 5.27 -15.91 -3.03
CA PRO A 294 4.29 -16.98 -2.90
C PRO A 294 3.05 -16.59 -3.71
N THR A 295 2.70 -17.46 -4.66
CA THR A 295 1.57 -17.23 -5.55
C THR A 295 0.30 -17.21 -4.70
N PRO A 296 -0.47 -16.12 -4.70
CA PRO A 296 -1.71 -16.10 -3.94
C PRO A 296 -2.70 -17.11 -4.53
N PRO A 297 -3.53 -17.77 -3.71
CA PRO A 297 -4.55 -18.70 -4.17
C PRO A 297 -5.73 -17.92 -4.77
N PHE A 298 -5.59 -17.44 -6.00
CA PHE A 298 -6.68 -16.81 -6.76
C PHE A 298 -7.28 -17.76 -7.79
#